data_AF-A0A6A6SZ22-F1
#
_entry.id   AF-A0A6A6SZ22-F1
#
_cell.length_a   1.000
_cell.length_b   1.000
_cell.length_c   1.000
_cell.angle_alpha   90.00
_cell.angle_beta   90.00
_cell.angle_gamma   90.00
#
_symmetry.space_group_name_H-M   'P 1'
#
loop_
_entity.id
_entity.type
_entity.pdbx_description
1 polymer ?
#
loop_
_entity_poly.entity_id
_entity_poly.type
_entity_poly.pdbx_seq_one_letter_code
_entity_poly.pdbx_strand_id
1 'polypeptide(L)'
;MASLASTPPLTRDSVIAAHQLIKPYIHLTPVQTNTTLSRLASTPQSADALRGTPWEGKEPAEPNIRLWFKCENLQRIGAFKVRGAFHAVERLVGEVGEGQVRSRGVVTHSSG
;
A
#
# COMPACT_ATOMS: atom_id res chain seq x y z
N MET A 1 -13.56 7.18 -19.03
CA MET A 1 -13.01 7.44 -17.67
C MET A 1 -13.99 8.33 -16.91
N ALA A 2 -14.05 8.23 -15.58
CA ALA A 2 -14.86 9.14 -14.78
C ALA A 2 -14.41 10.60 -15.00
N SER A 3 -15.34 11.55 -14.89
CA SER A 3 -15.00 12.97 -14.99
C SER A 3 -14.07 13.37 -13.85
N LEU A 4 -13.13 14.29 -14.11
CA LEU A 4 -12.32 14.88 -13.03
C LEU A 4 -13.21 15.55 -11.98
N ALA A 5 -14.34 16.14 -12.41
CA ALA A 5 -15.31 16.76 -11.52
C ALA A 5 -16.00 15.76 -10.58
N SER A 6 -16.06 14.48 -10.93
CA SER A 6 -16.66 13.42 -10.10
C SER A 6 -15.63 12.61 -9.30
N THR A 7 -14.35 12.99 -9.38
CA THR A 7 -13.26 12.32 -8.66
C THR A 7 -13.04 13.03 -7.32
N PRO A 8 -13.26 12.37 -6.17
CA PRO A 8 -13.02 13.00 -4.88
C PRO A 8 -11.54 13.33 -4.70
N PRO A 9 -11.22 14.35 -3.90
CA PRO A 9 -9.84 14.75 -3.66
C PRO A 9 -9.10 13.65 -2.89
N LEU A 10 -7.82 13.46 -3.21
CA LEU A 10 -6.95 12.54 -2.48
C LEU A 10 -6.43 13.21 -1.21
N THR A 11 -7.24 13.17 -0.16
CA THR A 11 -6.93 13.73 1.15
C THR A 11 -6.87 12.61 2.19
N ARG A 12 -6.34 12.92 3.37
CA ARG A 12 -6.36 11.98 4.50
C ARG A 12 -7.78 11.52 4.82
N ASP A 13 -8.72 12.46 4.82
CA ASP A 13 -10.12 12.18 5.16
C ASP A 13 -10.79 11.28 4.12
N SER A 14 -10.50 11.45 2.82
CA SER A 14 -11.04 10.57 1.79
C SER A 14 -10.48 9.15 1.89
N VAL A 15 -9.21 8.99 2.30
CA VAL A 15 -8.63 7.66 2.58
C VAL A 15 -9.27 7.01 3.81
N ILE A 16 -9.55 7.78 4.86
CA ILE A 16 -10.26 7.28 6.05
C ILE A 16 -11.68 6.84 5.68
N ALA A 17 -12.42 7.66 4.94
CA ALA A 17 -13.76 7.33 4.47
C ALA A 17 -13.77 6.08 3.58
N ALA A 18 -12.83 5.98 2.64
CA ALA A 18 -12.66 4.80 1.80
C ALA A 18 -12.40 3.55 2.63
N HIS A 19 -11.54 3.64 3.66
CA HIS A 19 -11.29 2.52 4.58
C HIS A 19 -12.55 2.08 5.32
N GLN A 20 -13.34 3.02 5.84
CA GLN A 20 -14.58 2.67 6.56
C GLN A 20 -15.57 1.96 5.64
N LEU A 21 -15.74 2.46 4.41
CA LEU A 21 -16.65 1.86 3.42
C LEU A 21 -16.29 0.40 3.12
N ILE A 22 -15.00 0.11 2.91
CA ILE A 22 -14.57 -1.24 2.51
C ILE A 22 -14.28 -2.18 3.67
N LYS A 23 -14.28 -1.70 4.92
CA LYS A 23 -13.86 -2.44 6.12
C LYS A 23 -14.47 -3.84 6.23
N PRO A 24 -15.76 -4.08 5.92
CA PRO A 24 -16.36 -5.42 5.97
C PRO A 24 -15.76 -6.42 4.95
N TYR A 25 -15.16 -5.90 3.87
CA TYR A 25 -14.68 -6.67 2.73
C TYR A 25 -13.17 -6.87 2.70
N ILE A 26 -12.41 -6.34 3.67
CA ILE A 26 -10.95 -6.40 3.68
C ILE A 26 -10.41 -6.97 4.99
N HIS A 27 -9.19 -7.51 4.93
CA HIS A 27 -8.43 -7.86 6.13
C HIS A 27 -7.70 -6.63 6.68
N LEU A 28 -7.65 -6.55 8.01
CA LEU A 28 -6.62 -5.77 8.70
C LEU A 28 -5.33 -6.60 8.69
N THR A 29 -4.55 -6.46 7.63
CA THR A 29 -3.30 -7.19 7.44
C THR A 29 -2.29 -6.85 8.55
N PRO A 30 -1.49 -7.82 9.00
CA PRO A 30 -0.54 -7.59 10.08
C PRO A 30 0.60 -6.65 9.65
N VAL A 31 1.27 -6.09 10.65
CA VAL A 31 2.60 -5.49 10.50
C VAL A 31 3.58 -6.42 11.17
N GLN A 32 4.54 -6.94 10.42
CA GLN A 32 5.57 -7.84 10.93
C GLN A 32 6.91 -7.11 11.04
N THR A 33 7.79 -7.64 11.88
CA THR A 33 9.19 -7.22 11.99
C THR A 33 10.10 -8.39 11.69
N ASN A 34 11.35 -8.11 11.35
CA ASN A 34 12.36 -9.14 11.11
C ASN A 34 13.71 -8.71 11.69
N THR A 35 14.18 -9.43 12.72
CA THR A 35 15.43 -9.13 13.41
C THR A 35 16.64 -9.27 12.49
N THR A 36 16.67 -10.32 11.67
CA THR A 36 17.77 -10.56 10.72
C THR A 36 17.90 -9.41 9.73
N LEU A 37 16.80 -9.00 9.10
CA LEU A 37 16.80 -7.90 8.13
C LEU A 37 17.10 -6.55 8.79
N SER A 38 16.60 -6.31 10.00
CA SER A 38 16.92 -5.08 10.75
C SER A 38 18.40 -5.01 11.12
N ARG A 39 19.00 -6.13 11.54
CA ARG A 39 20.44 -6.23 11.80
C ARG A 39 21.25 -6.01 10.52
N LEU A 40 20.83 -6.59 9.40
CA LEU A 40 21.49 -6.41 8.10
C LEU A 40 21.46 -4.94 7.68
N ALA A 41 20.31 -4.29 7.78
CA ALA A 41 20.17 -2.86 7.46
C ALA A 41 20.94 -1.95 8.43
N SER A 42 21.17 -2.40 9.66
CA SER A 42 21.96 -1.69 10.68
C SER A 42 23.46 -2.02 10.63
N THR A 43 23.91 -2.83 9.66
CA THR A 43 25.32 -3.22 9.58
C THR A 43 26.16 -1.99 9.20
N PRO A 44 27.14 -1.60 10.02
CA PRO A 44 27.97 -0.44 9.74
C PRO A 44 28.76 -0.65 8.46
N GLN A 45 28.95 0.42 7.69
CA GLN A 45 29.83 0.35 6.53
C GLN A 45 31.29 0.24 7.00
N SER A 46 32.13 -0.43 6.22
CA SER A 46 33.58 -0.34 6.43
C SER A 46 34.13 0.90 5.73
N ALA A 47 35.27 1.43 6.21
CA ALA A 47 35.99 2.49 5.49
C ALA A 47 36.38 2.04 4.07
N ASP A 48 36.61 0.74 3.88
CA ASP A 48 36.88 0.10 2.60
C ASP A 48 35.74 0.30 1.58
N ALA A 49 34.49 0.17 2.06
CA ALA A 49 33.29 0.32 1.25
C ALA A 49 33.06 1.77 0.78
N LEU A 50 33.77 2.74 1.36
CA LEU A 50 33.69 4.14 0.96
C LEU A 50 34.70 4.53 -0.12
N ARG A 51 35.68 3.66 -0.44
CA ARG A 51 36.69 3.95 -1.47
C ARG A 51 36.05 4.14 -2.84
N GLY A 52 36.45 5.18 -3.55
CA GLY A 52 35.87 5.54 -4.86
C GLY A 52 34.46 6.11 -4.79
N THR A 53 33.90 6.33 -3.59
CA THR A 53 32.61 7.02 -3.41
C THR A 53 32.85 8.49 -3.00
N PRO A 54 31.84 9.38 -3.12
CA PRO A 54 31.93 10.75 -2.59
C PRO A 54 32.18 10.86 -1.08
N TRP A 55 32.15 9.74 -0.35
CA TRP A 55 32.32 9.66 1.09
C TRP A 55 33.68 9.06 1.51
N GLU A 56 34.59 8.85 0.55
CA GLU A 56 35.94 8.35 0.84
C GLU A 56 36.66 9.22 1.87
N GLY A 57 37.36 8.57 2.80
CA GLY A 57 38.09 9.23 3.89
C GLY A 57 37.21 9.75 5.03
N LYS A 58 35.89 9.57 4.99
CA LYS A 58 34.98 9.91 6.09
C LYS A 58 34.74 8.72 7.02
N GLU A 59 34.33 9.04 8.26
CA GLU A 59 33.80 8.06 9.23
C GLU A 59 32.62 7.29 8.61
N PRO A 60 32.67 5.95 8.56
CA PRO A 60 31.56 5.15 8.06
C PRO A 60 30.28 5.29 8.89
N ALA A 61 29.13 5.19 8.22
CA ALA A 61 27.85 5.26 8.90
C ALA A 61 27.62 4.03 9.79
N GLU A 62 27.10 4.28 11.00
CA GLU A 62 26.69 3.26 11.98
C GLU A 62 25.19 3.41 12.31
N PRO A 63 24.27 3.06 11.39
CA PRO A 63 22.85 3.34 11.57
C PRO A 63 22.16 2.28 12.45
N ASN A 64 21.15 2.70 13.21
CA ASN A 64 20.20 1.79 13.85
C ASN A 64 18.87 1.80 13.08
N ILE A 65 18.61 0.74 12.29
CA ILE A 65 17.44 0.64 11.42
C ILE A 65 16.53 -0.49 11.90
N ARG A 66 15.25 -0.15 12.06
CA ARG A 66 14.16 -1.11 12.34
C ARG A 66 13.24 -1.17 11.14
N LEU A 67 12.95 -2.38 10.66
CA LEU A 67 12.09 -2.60 9.51
C LEU A 67 10.72 -3.15 9.94
N TRP A 68 9.67 -2.57 9.37
CA TRP A 68 8.29 -3.01 9.52
C TRP A 68 7.69 -3.34 8.16
N PHE A 69 7.03 -4.50 8.08
CA PHE A 69 6.47 -5.03 6.84
C PHE A 69 4.94 -5.02 6.94
N LYS A 70 4.29 -4.21 6.11
CA LYS A 70 2.83 -4.25 5.96
C LYS A 70 2.45 -5.38 5.01
N CYS A 71 1.92 -6.48 5.54
CA CYS A 71 1.75 -7.73 4.82
C CYS A 71 0.49 -7.75 3.92
N GLU A 72 0.48 -6.95 2.85
CA GLU A 72 -0.64 -6.95 1.88
C GLU A 72 -0.73 -8.23 1.03
N ASN A 73 0.30 -9.08 1.06
CA ASN A 73 0.22 -10.45 0.56
C ASN A 73 -0.78 -11.34 1.34
N LEU A 74 -1.20 -10.91 2.54
CA LEU A 74 -2.22 -11.57 3.35
C LEU A 74 -3.60 -10.89 3.25
N GLN A 75 -3.73 -9.89 2.38
CA GLN A 75 -5.04 -9.33 2.04
C GLN A 75 -5.86 -10.37 1.27
N ARG A 76 -7.19 -10.19 1.18
CA ARG A 76 -8.01 -10.98 0.25
C ARG A 76 -7.39 -10.92 -1.15
N ILE A 77 -7.48 -12.04 -1.88
CA ILE A 77 -6.82 -12.30 -3.17
C ILE A 77 -5.27 -12.26 -3.16
N GLY A 78 -4.63 -12.12 -2.00
CA GLY A 78 -3.16 -12.13 -1.88
C GLY A 78 -2.47 -10.82 -2.29
N ALA A 79 -3.22 -9.71 -2.43
CA ALA A 79 -2.66 -8.41 -2.81
C ALA A 79 -3.50 -7.22 -2.32
N PHE A 80 -2.88 -6.04 -2.26
CA PHE A 80 -3.54 -4.80 -1.82
C PHE A 80 -4.66 -4.33 -2.76
N LYS A 81 -4.66 -4.76 -4.02
CA LYS A 81 -5.54 -4.26 -5.10
C LYS A 81 -7.03 -4.39 -4.78
N VAL A 82 -7.40 -5.39 -3.98
CA VAL A 82 -8.80 -5.60 -3.57
C VAL A 82 -9.39 -4.39 -2.83
N ARG A 83 -8.55 -3.61 -2.13
CA ARG A 83 -8.98 -2.40 -1.42
C ARG A 83 -9.58 -1.38 -2.38
N GLY A 84 -8.89 -1.14 -3.49
CA GLY A 84 -9.35 -0.22 -4.54
C GLY A 84 -10.56 -0.76 -5.29
N ALA A 85 -10.58 -2.07 -5.58
CA ALA A 85 -11.70 -2.72 -6.26
C ALA A 85 -13.00 -2.62 -5.46
N PHE A 86 -12.99 -2.99 -4.18
CA PHE A 86 -14.17 -2.85 -3.32
C PHE A 86 -14.58 -1.39 -3.16
N HIS A 87 -13.63 -0.47 -2.98
CA HIS A 87 -13.96 0.95 -2.84
C HIS A 87 -14.65 1.49 -4.11
N ALA A 88 -14.18 1.12 -5.30
CA ALA A 88 -14.77 1.55 -6.56
C ALA A 88 -16.19 1.00 -6.76
N VAL A 89 -16.40 -0.30 -6.46
CA VAL A 89 -17.71 -0.95 -6.62
C VAL A 89 -18.71 -0.43 -5.58
N GLU A 90 -18.32 -0.35 -4.30
CA GLU A 90 -19.20 0.16 -3.23
C GLU A 90 -19.60 1.63 -3.46
N ARG A 91 -18.69 2.45 -3.99
CA ARG A 91 -19.05 3.82 -4.39
C ARG A 91 -20.05 3.84 -5.54
N LEU A 92 -19.86 3.02 -6.56
CA LEU A 92 -20.81 2.92 -7.66
C LEU A 92 -22.19 2.44 -7.16
N VAL A 93 -22.22 1.48 -6.24
CA VAL A 93 -23.46 1.03 -5.57
C VAL A 93 -24.12 2.18 -4.80
N GLY A 94 -23.35 3.01 -4.09
CA GLY A 94 -23.87 4.19 -3.42
C GLY A 94 -24.40 5.29 -4.36
N GLU A 95 -23.84 5.40 -5.57
CA GLU A 95 -24.21 6.42 -6.57
C GLU A 95 -25.44 6.02 -7.40
N VAL A 96 -25.54 4.74 -7.82
CA VAL A 96 -26.60 4.29 -8.75
C VAL A 96 -27.48 3.16 -8.21
N GLY A 97 -27.20 2.64 -7.01
CA GLY A 97 -27.95 1.55 -6.38
C GLY A 97 -27.52 0.14 -6.83
N GLU A 98 -27.58 -0.81 -5.89
CA GLU A 98 -27.09 -2.17 -6.09
C GLU A 98 -27.77 -2.91 -7.25
N GLY A 99 -29.09 -2.76 -7.40
CA GLY A 99 -29.85 -3.40 -8.48
C GLY A 99 -29.39 -2.95 -9.88
N GLN A 100 -29.01 -1.68 -10.02
CA GLN A 100 -28.50 -1.16 -11.29
C GLN A 100 -27.07 -1.66 -11.56
N VAL A 101 -26.21 -1.68 -10.54
CA VAL A 101 -24.85 -2.23 -10.66
C VAL A 101 -24.90 -3.71 -11.05
N ARG A 102 -25.77 -4.50 -10.41
CA ARG A 102 -25.91 -5.93 -10.71
C ARG A 102 -26.48 -6.20 -12.10
N SER A 103 -27.46 -5.43 -12.55
CA SER A 103 -28.07 -5.64 -13.89
C SER A 103 -27.14 -5.24 -15.04
N ARG A 104 -26.28 -4.22 -14.85
CA ARG A 104 -25.30 -3.79 -15.86
C ARG A 104 -23.98 -4.55 -15.79
N GLY A 105 -23.60 -5.01 -14.59
CA GLY A 105 -22.28 -5.56 -14.32
C GLY A 105 -21.16 -4.50 -14.29
N VAL A 106 -19.96 -4.96 -13.96
CA VAL A 106 -18.72 -4.18 -14.02
C VAL A 106 -17.67 -4.95 -14.82
N VAL A 107 -16.85 -4.24 -15.59
CA VAL A 107 -15.76 -4.82 -16.38
C VAL A 107 -14.45 -4.13 -16.04
N THR A 108 -13.36 -4.89 -16.00
CA THR A 108 -12.01 -4.36 -15.80
C THR A 108 -11.00 -5.16 -16.61
N HIS A 109 -9.83 -4.57 -16.80
CA HIS A 109 -8.65 -5.21 -17.36
C HIS A 109 -7.50 -5.02 -16.36
N SER A 110 -6.75 -6.08 -16.09
CA SER A 110 -5.62 -6.10 -15.15
C SER A 110 -4.60 -7.15 -15.60
N SER A 111 -3.33 -6.94 -15.26
CA SER A 111 -2.24 -7.92 -15.44
C SER A 111 -2.27 -9.08 -14.43
N GLY A 112 -3.13 -8.99 -13.41
CA GLY A 112 -3.00 -9.72 -12.14
C GLY A 112 -2.54 -8.80 -11.02
#